data_AF-A0A959Z806-F1
#
_entry.id   AF-A0A959Z806-F1
#
_cell.length_a   1.000
_cell.length_b   1.000
_cell.length_c   1.000
_cell.angle_alpha   90.00
_cell.angle_beta   90.00
_cell.angle_gamma   90.00
#
_symmetry.space_group_name_H-M   'P 1'
#
loop_
_entity.id
_entity.type
_entity.pdbx_description
1 polymer ?
#
loop_
_entity_poly.entity_id
_entity_poly.type
_entity_poly.pdbx_seq_one_letter_code
_entity_poly.pdbx_strand_id
1 'polypeptide(L)'
;MKKYIYLLLLIPFLPNNLPAQSLVNSGADITIKSGSALKINGKLIHKSDGHILNNGTINLDGDWYMLSGTPVFLPGSAGELKFTGNTQHLIDGVYGLDVPNLTIETDVGLINWVVVSNHLQFNNAKFFMTWYDFTIGENATISGYGPDSYFVCSGGSVFFPVHATEMTIPIGTNSGYLPLTAKNNNGNGQIGVFLNQDVQVNGGYGGTIPEIEQTVKHTWELSYWGFPSTPDLDLTFQWPGNVEGSSFNSSTTALSHYNGSVWSFFPIQEAQGSDPFELTQTGISEPGYFTIWSKQPELITLDLKVYLEGAYNTASNQMDNILAELNYLPLDQPYNPTLPYYNENNPVWFYTGTESVGSIPPYVVDWVIIQVRDADAPENAGSSSIIGQQAAFLLNNGSVVDLDGFSFPEVFSVISRNLYVVVFHRNHLGVISANPITDVGGIYSYNFTSGSGQAFGGINGHKQLEPGVWGMVAGDGNGNGLIQNTDETSVWKTDLGQSGYKGGDFNLNGLVQNTDETNYWKVNLGAGGQTPGKSNRTGYKSQVPE
;
A
#
# COMPACT_ATOMS: atom_id res chain seq x y z
N MET A 1 -85.81 23.41 3.74
CA MET A 1 -84.48 23.04 3.23
C MET A 1 -84.06 21.72 3.87
N LYS A 2 -84.23 20.59 3.16
CA LYS A 2 -83.70 19.28 3.60
C LYS A 2 -82.33 19.12 2.96
N LYS A 3 -81.27 19.04 3.78
CA LYS A 3 -79.89 18.76 3.31
C LYS A 3 -79.74 17.24 3.15
N TYR A 4 -79.42 16.80 1.94
CA TYR A 4 -79.00 15.43 1.66
C TYR A 4 -77.49 15.32 1.95
N ILE A 5 -77.12 14.35 2.78
CA ILE A 5 -75.72 13.93 2.98
C ILE A 5 -75.50 12.75 2.03
N TYR A 6 -74.64 12.93 1.03
CA TYR A 6 -74.15 11.84 0.20
C TYR A 6 -73.07 11.10 0.98
N LEU A 7 -73.35 9.86 1.38
CA LEU A 7 -72.36 8.97 1.96
C LEU A 7 -71.54 8.35 0.82
N LEU A 8 -70.32 8.84 0.62
CA LEU A 8 -69.35 8.23 -0.29
C LEU A 8 -68.80 6.97 0.40
N LEU A 9 -69.24 5.79 -0.02
CA LEU A 9 -68.66 4.52 0.42
C LEU A 9 -67.33 4.34 -0.33
N LEU A 10 -66.21 4.76 0.28
CA LEU A 10 -64.89 4.32 -0.18
C LEU A 10 -64.79 2.81 0.13
N ILE A 11 -64.86 1.98 -0.91
CA ILE A 11 -64.37 0.61 -0.85
C ILE A 11 -62.85 0.73 -0.94
N PRO A 12 -62.07 0.41 0.12
CA PRO A 12 -60.63 0.31 -0.05
C PRO A 12 -60.38 -0.85 -1.00
N PHE A 13 -59.83 -0.55 -2.17
CA PHE A 13 -59.04 -1.50 -2.93
C PHE A 13 -57.89 -1.91 -2.00
N LEU A 14 -58.06 -3.01 -1.28
CA LEU A 14 -56.94 -3.71 -0.69
C LEU A 14 -56.12 -4.24 -1.86
N PRO A 15 -54.88 -3.78 -2.11
CA PRO A 15 -54.00 -4.57 -2.94
C PRO A 15 -53.95 -5.97 -2.29
N ASN A 16 -54.17 -7.00 -3.10
CA ASN A 16 -53.99 -8.39 -2.69
C ASN A 16 -52.52 -8.61 -2.31
N ASN A 17 -52.10 -8.14 -1.14
CA ASN A 17 -50.92 -8.61 -0.43
C ASN A 17 -51.31 -9.94 0.22
N LEU A 18 -51.56 -10.96 -0.60
CA LEU A 18 -51.44 -12.32 -0.11
C LEU A 18 -49.97 -12.50 0.27
N PRO A 19 -49.65 -12.91 1.50
CA PRO A 19 -48.27 -13.21 1.85
C PRO A 19 -47.75 -14.26 0.87
N ALA A 20 -46.53 -14.05 0.37
CA ALA A 20 -45.77 -15.02 -0.41
C ALA A 20 -45.96 -16.42 0.21
N GLN A 21 -46.41 -17.39 -0.60
CA GLN A 21 -46.78 -18.73 -0.16
C GLN A 21 -45.51 -19.50 0.24
N SER A 22 -45.11 -19.33 1.49
CA SER A 22 -43.97 -20.02 2.08
C SER A 22 -44.32 -21.49 2.30
N LEU A 23 -43.36 -22.38 2.04
CA LEU A 23 -43.48 -23.80 2.38
C LEU A 23 -42.81 -24.03 3.73
N VAL A 24 -43.58 -24.46 4.73
CA VAL A 24 -43.03 -24.93 6.02
C VAL A 24 -43.22 -26.43 6.10
N ASN A 25 -42.15 -27.19 5.98
CA ASN A 25 -42.19 -28.63 6.23
C ASN A 25 -41.85 -28.89 7.70
N SER A 26 -42.83 -29.41 8.45
CA SER A 26 -42.68 -29.77 9.87
C SER A 26 -43.39 -31.09 10.11
N GLY A 27 -42.76 -32.20 9.68
CA GLY A 27 -43.30 -33.55 9.88
C GLY A 27 -43.79 -34.27 8.61
N ALA A 28 -43.73 -33.65 7.43
CA ALA A 28 -44.23 -34.28 6.20
C ALA A 28 -43.10 -34.84 5.31
N ASP A 29 -43.42 -35.91 4.59
CA ASP A 29 -42.60 -36.46 3.52
C ASP A 29 -42.99 -35.80 2.17
N ILE A 30 -42.06 -35.02 1.61
CA ILE A 30 -42.22 -34.41 0.29
C ILE A 30 -41.23 -35.08 -0.66
N THR A 31 -41.72 -35.73 -1.71
CA THR A 31 -40.87 -36.34 -2.75
C THR A 31 -41.09 -35.62 -4.08
N ILE A 32 -40.02 -35.08 -4.66
CA ILE A 32 -40.04 -34.42 -5.97
C ILE A 32 -39.29 -35.34 -6.93
N LYS A 33 -40.00 -35.95 -7.88
CA LYS A 33 -39.41 -36.91 -8.81
C LYS A 33 -38.67 -36.19 -9.94
N SER A 34 -37.74 -36.91 -10.57
CA SER A 34 -37.07 -36.45 -11.79
C SER A 34 -38.09 -36.03 -12.86
N GLY A 35 -37.80 -34.92 -13.53
CA GLY A 35 -38.70 -34.28 -14.51
C GLY A 35 -39.88 -33.51 -13.90
N SER A 36 -40.04 -33.49 -12.58
CA SER A 36 -41.06 -32.69 -11.89
C SER A 36 -40.46 -31.43 -11.28
N ALA A 37 -41.29 -30.40 -11.08
CA ALA A 37 -40.89 -29.16 -10.43
C ALA A 37 -41.83 -28.78 -9.28
N LEU A 38 -41.25 -28.35 -8.16
CA LEU A 38 -41.95 -27.70 -7.07
C LEU A 38 -41.67 -26.19 -7.14
N LYS A 39 -42.72 -25.36 -7.29
CA LYS A 39 -42.58 -23.91 -7.27
C LYS A 39 -43.04 -23.36 -5.92
N ILE A 40 -42.22 -22.53 -5.30
CA ILE A 40 -42.48 -21.88 -4.02
C ILE A 40 -42.33 -20.37 -4.22
N ASN A 41 -43.45 -19.64 -4.16
CA ASN A 41 -43.46 -18.17 -4.27
C ASN A 41 -43.35 -17.56 -2.87
N GLY A 42 -42.25 -17.84 -2.17
CA GLY A 42 -41.98 -17.49 -0.77
C GLY A 42 -40.84 -18.34 -0.22
N LYS A 43 -40.54 -18.25 1.08
CA LYS A 43 -39.44 -19.02 1.68
C LYS A 43 -39.76 -20.51 1.85
N LEU A 44 -38.72 -21.35 1.80
CA LEU A 44 -38.75 -22.74 2.23
C LEU A 44 -38.16 -22.83 3.64
N ILE A 45 -38.96 -23.33 4.60
CA ILE A 45 -38.51 -23.63 5.96
C ILE A 45 -38.61 -25.13 6.18
N HIS A 46 -37.48 -25.80 6.39
CA HIS A 46 -37.43 -27.24 6.68
C HIS A 46 -37.09 -27.49 8.15
N LYS A 47 -38.05 -28.02 8.92
CA LYS A 47 -37.92 -28.28 10.37
C LYS A 47 -37.58 -29.74 10.66
N SER A 48 -37.08 -29.98 11.87
CA SER A 48 -36.40 -31.22 12.32
C SER A 48 -37.17 -32.53 12.11
N ASP A 49 -38.48 -32.46 11.90
CA ASP A 49 -39.40 -33.59 11.74
C ASP A 49 -39.80 -33.86 10.28
N GLY A 50 -39.47 -32.97 9.34
CA GLY A 50 -39.79 -33.14 7.91
C GLY A 50 -38.73 -33.93 7.12
N HIS A 51 -39.16 -34.54 6.02
CA HIS A 51 -38.28 -35.08 4.99
C HIS A 51 -38.63 -34.48 3.62
N ILE A 52 -37.64 -33.96 2.90
CA ILE A 52 -37.78 -33.61 1.49
C ILE A 52 -36.77 -34.48 0.74
N LEU A 53 -37.22 -35.18 -0.30
CA LEU A 53 -36.37 -35.96 -1.19
C LEU A 53 -36.52 -35.39 -2.59
N ASN A 54 -35.60 -34.48 -2.96
CA ASN A 54 -35.63 -33.84 -4.26
C ASN A 54 -34.73 -34.55 -5.27
N ASN A 55 -35.35 -35.05 -6.35
CA ASN A 55 -34.68 -35.55 -7.55
C ASN A 55 -35.17 -34.84 -8.82
N GLY A 56 -35.99 -33.79 -8.68
CA GLY A 56 -36.43 -32.88 -9.73
C GLY A 56 -35.96 -31.44 -9.44
N THR A 57 -36.75 -30.43 -9.74
CA THR A 57 -36.36 -29.02 -9.53
C THR A 57 -37.20 -28.35 -8.44
N ILE A 58 -36.57 -27.66 -7.50
CA ILE A 58 -37.22 -26.69 -6.60
C ILE A 58 -36.98 -25.29 -7.17
N ASN A 59 -38.02 -24.62 -7.64
CA ASN A 59 -37.98 -23.21 -8.04
C ASN A 59 -38.43 -22.36 -6.86
N LEU A 60 -37.49 -21.64 -6.26
CA LEU A 60 -37.67 -20.88 -5.04
C LEU A 60 -37.57 -19.38 -5.33
N ASP A 61 -38.66 -18.65 -5.10
CA ASP A 61 -38.71 -17.19 -5.10
C ASP A 61 -38.83 -16.72 -3.64
N GLY A 62 -37.78 -16.96 -2.87
CA GLY A 62 -37.67 -16.64 -1.45
C GLY A 62 -36.45 -17.26 -0.77
N ASP A 63 -36.35 -17.06 0.55
CA ASP A 63 -35.24 -17.58 1.34
C ASP A 63 -35.28 -19.11 1.50
N TRP A 64 -34.10 -19.71 1.58
CA TRP A 64 -33.88 -21.09 1.98
C TRP A 64 -33.49 -21.13 3.46
N TYR A 65 -34.32 -21.76 4.31
CA TYR A 65 -34.12 -21.78 5.76
C TYR A 65 -34.14 -23.20 6.36
N MET A 66 -32.97 -23.70 6.77
CA MET A 66 -32.79 -25.07 7.24
C MET A 66 -32.65 -25.18 8.75
N LEU A 67 -33.69 -25.73 9.40
CA LEU A 67 -33.69 -26.03 10.84
C LEU A 67 -33.54 -27.53 11.14
N SER A 68 -33.50 -28.37 10.10
CA SER A 68 -33.29 -29.82 10.19
C SER A 68 -31.97 -30.23 9.56
N GLY A 69 -31.31 -31.21 10.16
CA GLY A 69 -30.16 -31.91 9.56
C GLY A 69 -30.57 -33.02 8.59
N THR A 70 -31.87 -33.27 8.37
CA THR A 70 -32.33 -34.24 7.37
C THR A 70 -32.03 -33.71 5.96
N PRO A 71 -31.24 -34.42 5.13
CA PRO A 71 -30.87 -33.94 3.80
C PRO A 71 -32.09 -33.76 2.90
N VAL A 72 -32.17 -32.62 2.20
CA VAL A 72 -33.17 -32.39 1.15
C VAL A 72 -32.78 -33.10 -0.16
N PHE A 73 -31.47 -33.21 -0.38
CA PHE A 73 -30.85 -33.87 -1.51
C PHE A 73 -30.00 -35.02 -1.00
N LEU A 74 -30.13 -36.19 -1.63
CA LEU A 74 -29.27 -37.34 -1.30
C LEU A 74 -28.02 -37.31 -2.18
N PRO A 75 -26.89 -37.87 -1.71
CA PRO A 75 -25.71 -38.08 -2.52
C PRO A 75 -26.06 -38.83 -3.82
N GLY A 76 -25.61 -38.30 -4.97
CA GLY A 76 -25.91 -38.86 -6.29
C GLY A 76 -27.32 -38.55 -6.83
N SER A 77 -28.11 -37.72 -6.14
CA SER A 77 -29.39 -37.24 -6.70
C SER A 77 -29.15 -36.27 -7.87
N ALA A 78 -30.08 -36.27 -8.83
CA ALA A 78 -30.10 -35.32 -9.94
C ALA A 78 -30.94 -34.07 -9.61
N GLY A 79 -31.23 -33.84 -8.33
CA GLY A 79 -32.06 -32.73 -7.88
C GLY A 79 -31.41 -31.37 -8.15
N GLU A 80 -32.25 -30.37 -8.37
CA GLU A 80 -31.84 -28.99 -8.58
C GLU A 80 -32.57 -28.06 -7.59
N LEU A 81 -31.84 -27.10 -7.03
CA LEU A 81 -32.39 -25.90 -6.41
C LEU A 81 -32.16 -24.71 -7.33
N LYS A 82 -33.21 -23.93 -7.58
CA LYS A 82 -33.15 -22.73 -8.38
C LYS A 82 -33.70 -21.53 -7.62
N PHE A 83 -32.86 -20.54 -7.37
CA PHE A 83 -33.30 -19.24 -6.86
C PHE A 83 -33.77 -18.37 -8.03
N THR A 84 -35.03 -17.95 -7.97
CA THR A 84 -35.75 -17.19 -9.01
C THR A 84 -36.33 -15.91 -8.42
N GLY A 85 -36.87 -15.02 -9.24
CA GLY A 85 -37.51 -13.79 -8.77
C GLY A 85 -36.64 -12.55 -8.96
N ASN A 86 -37.07 -11.44 -8.36
CA ASN A 86 -36.49 -10.11 -8.63
C ASN A 86 -35.88 -9.44 -7.39
N THR A 87 -35.84 -10.14 -6.26
CA THR A 87 -35.29 -9.64 -5.00
C THR A 87 -34.22 -10.61 -4.50
N GLN A 88 -33.20 -10.08 -3.85
CA GLN A 88 -32.17 -10.89 -3.22
C GLN A 88 -32.78 -11.87 -2.20
N HIS A 89 -32.30 -13.11 -2.21
CA HIS A 89 -32.68 -14.16 -1.26
C HIS A 89 -31.54 -14.51 -0.31
N LEU A 90 -31.84 -15.28 0.73
CA LEU A 90 -30.87 -15.79 1.69
C LEU A 90 -30.84 -17.32 1.72
N ILE A 91 -29.64 -17.87 1.92
CA ILE A 91 -29.44 -19.23 2.42
C ILE A 91 -29.05 -19.10 3.89
N ASP A 92 -29.93 -19.56 4.77
CA ASP A 92 -29.82 -19.39 6.23
C ASP A 92 -30.34 -20.66 6.94
N GLY A 93 -30.15 -20.73 8.25
CA GLY A 93 -30.57 -21.82 9.11
C GLY A 93 -29.49 -22.26 10.07
N VAL A 94 -29.80 -23.33 10.81
CA VAL A 94 -28.85 -24.00 11.70
C VAL A 94 -27.91 -24.93 10.91
N TYR A 95 -28.41 -25.51 9.82
CA TYR A 95 -27.66 -26.41 8.93
C TYR A 95 -27.42 -25.74 7.59
N GLY A 96 -26.26 -25.98 6.97
CA GLY A 96 -25.95 -25.46 5.64
C GLY A 96 -26.70 -26.19 4.52
N LEU A 97 -26.38 -25.82 3.28
CA LEU A 97 -26.99 -26.37 2.08
C LEU A 97 -26.00 -27.30 1.36
N ASP A 98 -26.32 -28.58 1.31
CA ASP A 98 -25.67 -29.53 0.37
C ASP A 98 -26.64 -29.80 -0.78
N VAL A 99 -26.22 -29.46 -2.01
CA VAL A 99 -27.05 -29.54 -3.22
C VAL A 99 -26.24 -30.06 -4.41
N PRO A 100 -26.79 -30.94 -5.25
CA PRO A 100 -26.07 -31.40 -6.45
C PRO A 100 -26.05 -30.32 -7.53
N ASN A 101 -27.21 -29.77 -7.88
CA ASN A 101 -27.31 -28.72 -8.90
C ASN A 101 -27.94 -27.45 -8.31
N LEU A 102 -27.25 -26.33 -8.48
CA LEU A 102 -27.70 -25.02 -8.00
C LEU A 102 -27.70 -24.03 -9.16
N THR A 103 -28.84 -23.37 -9.37
CA THR A 103 -28.98 -22.29 -10.34
C THR A 103 -29.42 -21.02 -9.61
N ILE A 104 -28.74 -19.89 -9.86
CA ILE A 104 -29.17 -18.58 -9.34
C ILE A 104 -29.52 -17.63 -10.49
N GLU A 105 -30.75 -17.10 -10.47
CA GLU A 105 -31.23 -16.05 -11.39
C GLU A 105 -31.44 -14.70 -10.70
N THR A 106 -31.17 -14.66 -9.40
CA THR A 106 -31.21 -13.47 -8.57
C THR A 106 -30.16 -13.59 -7.48
N ASP A 107 -29.76 -12.47 -6.90
CA ASP A 107 -28.70 -12.43 -5.91
C ASP A 107 -29.05 -13.27 -4.67
N VAL A 108 -28.05 -13.94 -4.11
CA VAL A 108 -28.21 -14.79 -2.93
C VAL A 108 -27.15 -14.46 -1.88
N GLY A 109 -27.58 -14.08 -0.68
CA GLY A 109 -26.70 -13.92 0.48
C GLY A 109 -26.51 -15.22 1.25
N LEU A 110 -25.28 -15.48 1.69
CA LEU A 110 -24.95 -16.66 2.51
C LEU A 110 -24.88 -16.29 3.99
N ILE A 111 -25.76 -16.90 4.78
CA ILE A 111 -25.77 -16.90 6.25
C ILE A 111 -25.48 -18.33 6.79
N ASN A 112 -25.20 -19.27 5.91
CA ASN A 112 -24.66 -20.59 6.25
C ASN A 112 -23.80 -21.11 5.09
N TRP A 113 -23.01 -22.16 5.34
CA TRP A 113 -22.17 -22.77 4.31
C TRP A 113 -23.01 -23.42 3.21
N VAL A 114 -22.44 -23.48 2.00
CA VAL A 114 -23.04 -24.13 0.84
C VAL A 114 -22.04 -25.08 0.21
N VAL A 115 -22.50 -26.27 -0.20
CA VAL A 115 -21.74 -27.23 -0.99
C VAL A 115 -22.53 -27.54 -2.27
N VAL A 116 -21.87 -27.39 -3.43
CA VAL A 116 -22.41 -27.82 -4.72
C VAL A 116 -21.60 -29.00 -5.25
N SER A 117 -22.24 -30.16 -5.42
CA SER A 117 -21.53 -31.40 -5.76
C SER A 117 -21.49 -31.77 -7.25
N ASN A 118 -22.31 -31.16 -8.11
CA ASN A 118 -22.34 -31.46 -9.55
C ASN A 118 -22.28 -30.21 -10.45
N HIS A 119 -23.22 -29.27 -10.30
CA HIS A 119 -23.24 -28.11 -11.19
C HIS A 119 -23.75 -26.83 -10.51
N LEU A 120 -22.98 -25.75 -10.65
CA LEU A 120 -23.38 -24.39 -10.32
C LEU A 120 -23.58 -23.56 -11.60
N GLN A 121 -24.78 -23.00 -11.77
CA GLN A 121 -25.12 -22.10 -12.86
C GLN A 121 -25.45 -20.70 -12.33
N PHE A 122 -24.72 -19.70 -12.81
CA PHE A 122 -25.08 -18.29 -12.62
C PHE A 122 -25.90 -17.79 -13.80
N ASN A 123 -26.92 -16.97 -13.55
CA ASN A 123 -27.70 -16.27 -14.57
C ASN A 123 -27.91 -14.81 -14.15
N ASN A 124 -26.93 -13.94 -14.42
CA ASN A 124 -27.00 -12.50 -14.11
C ASN A 124 -27.29 -12.23 -12.61
N ALA A 125 -26.58 -12.94 -11.75
CA ALA A 125 -26.80 -12.93 -10.30
C ALA A 125 -25.50 -13.19 -9.55
N LYS A 126 -25.41 -12.71 -8.30
CA LYS A 126 -24.22 -12.84 -7.46
C LYS A 126 -24.51 -13.61 -6.18
N PHE A 127 -23.49 -14.28 -5.66
CA PHE A 127 -23.48 -14.75 -4.26
C PHE A 127 -22.79 -13.73 -3.38
N PHE A 128 -23.40 -13.34 -2.26
CA PHE A 128 -22.79 -12.45 -1.27
C PHE A 128 -22.31 -13.26 -0.06
N MET A 129 -20.99 -13.31 0.13
CA MET A 129 -20.31 -14.18 1.09
C MET A 129 -19.75 -13.37 2.26
N THR A 130 -20.60 -13.14 3.26
CA THR A 130 -20.24 -12.27 4.39
C THR A 130 -19.35 -12.96 5.41
N TRP A 131 -19.69 -14.17 5.85
CA TRP A 131 -18.92 -14.92 6.87
C TRP A 131 -18.88 -16.42 6.61
N TYR A 132 -19.52 -16.87 5.54
CA TYR A 132 -19.77 -18.27 5.28
C TYR A 132 -19.17 -18.70 3.96
N ASP A 133 -18.62 -19.89 3.98
CA ASP A 133 -17.89 -20.45 2.88
C ASP A 133 -18.80 -21.12 1.86
N PHE A 134 -18.34 -21.14 0.62
CA PHE A 134 -18.99 -21.83 -0.48
C PHE A 134 -18.02 -22.88 -1.04
N THR A 135 -18.45 -24.13 -1.13
CA THR A 135 -17.61 -25.24 -1.59
C THR A 135 -18.13 -25.80 -2.90
N ILE A 136 -17.25 -25.81 -3.90
CA ILE A 136 -17.42 -26.52 -5.15
C ILE A 136 -16.82 -27.92 -4.97
N GLY A 137 -17.63 -28.95 -5.19
CA GLY A 137 -17.22 -30.35 -5.05
C GLY A 137 -16.19 -30.76 -6.11
N GLU A 138 -15.42 -31.82 -5.83
CA GLU A 138 -14.29 -32.30 -6.64
C GLU A 138 -14.58 -32.42 -8.14
N ASN A 139 -15.78 -32.85 -8.53
CA ASN A 139 -16.16 -33.03 -9.94
C ASN A 139 -17.21 -32.01 -10.41
N ALA A 140 -17.48 -30.99 -9.60
CA ALA A 140 -18.51 -30.02 -9.92
C ALA A 140 -18.03 -29.05 -11.01
N THR A 141 -18.98 -28.58 -11.81
CA THR A 141 -18.74 -27.62 -12.89
C THR A 141 -19.43 -26.31 -12.59
N ILE A 142 -18.86 -25.21 -13.07
CA ILE A 142 -19.42 -23.86 -12.93
C ILE A 142 -19.61 -23.25 -14.31
N SER A 143 -20.75 -22.63 -14.57
CA SER A 143 -20.96 -21.85 -15.80
C SER A 143 -21.86 -20.63 -15.60
N GLY A 144 -21.91 -19.78 -16.63
CA GLY A 144 -22.68 -18.53 -16.62
C GLY A 144 -22.05 -17.40 -15.80
N TYR A 145 -20.80 -17.55 -15.37
CA TYR A 145 -20.09 -16.54 -14.61
C TYR A 145 -19.49 -15.42 -15.48
N GLY A 146 -19.24 -14.26 -14.87
CA GLY A 146 -18.66 -13.08 -15.50
C GLY A 146 -18.78 -11.85 -14.60
N PRO A 147 -18.54 -10.63 -15.14
CA PRO A 147 -18.59 -9.39 -14.36
C PRO A 147 -19.94 -9.08 -13.70
N ASP A 148 -21.03 -9.66 -14.19
CA ASP A 148 -22.38 -9.55 -13.60
C ASP A 148 -22.79 -10.82 -12.84
N SER A 149 -21.89 -11.81 -12.71
CA SER A 149 -22.21 -13.14 -12.19
C SER A 149 -21.03 -13.82 -11.51
N TYR A 150 -20.88 -13.62 -10.20
CA TYR A 150 -19.72 -14.08 -9.45
C TYR A 150 -19.98 -14.11 -7.93
N PHE A 151 -19.03 -14.65 -7.18
CA PHE A 151 -19.00 -14.63 -5.71
C PHE A 151 -18.41 -13.30 -5.21
N VAL A 152 -19.20 -12.51 -4.50
CA VAL A 152 -18.77 -11.29 -3.82
C VAL A 152 -18.26 -11.66 -2.43
N CYS A 153 -16.94 -11.65 -2.25
CA CYS A 153 -16.29 -11.92 -0.97
C CYS A 153 -16.37 -10.68 -0.07
N SER A 154 -16.97 -10.82 1.11
CA SER A 154 -16.94 -9.81 2.19
C SER A 154 -16.55 -10.39 3.56
N GLY A 155 -16.23 -11.69 3.60
CA GLY A 155 -15.55 -12.36 4.71
C GLY A 155 -15.55 -13.89 4.64
N GLY A 156 -16.35 -14.51 3.75
CA GLY A 156 -16.29 -15.96 3.47
C GLY A 156 -15.37 -16.31 2.29
N SER A 157 -14.84 -17.54 2.29
CA SER A 157 -13.99 -18.08 1.22
C SER A 157 -14.75 -19.00 0.26
N VAL A 158 -14.37 -19.00 -1.01
CA VAL A 158 -14.84 -20.03 -1.96
C VAL A 158 -13.79 -21.12 -2.08
N PHE A 159 -14.18 -22.35 -1.77
CA PHE A 159 -13.34 -23.55 -1.89
C PHE A 159 -13.62 -24.22 -3.24
N PHE A 160 -12.58 -24.47 -4.02
CA PHE A 160 -12.73 -25.12 -5.32
C PHE A 160 -11.62 -26.13 -5.61
N PRO A 161 -11.92 -27.19 -6.36
CA PRO A 161 -10.95 -28.21 -6.68
C PRO A 161 -9.96 -27.69 -7.72
N VAL A 162 -8.70 -28.08 -7.58
CA VAL A 162 -7.63 -27.75 -8.53
C VAL A 162 -7.02 -29.03 -9.07
N HIS A 163 -6.92 -29.11 -10.39
CA HIS A 163 -6.46 -30.28 -11.14
C HIS A 163 -5.43 -29.90 -12.20
N ALA A 164 -5.02 -30.88 -13.02
CA ALA A 164 -4.17 -30.63 -14.19
C ALA A 164 -4.84 -29.80 -15.30
N THR A 165 -6.16 -29.64 -15.27
CA THR A 165 -6.92 -28.73 -16.15
C THR A 165 -7.22 -27.44 -15.39
N GLU A 166 -7.06 -26.32 -16.08
CA GLU A 166 -7.38 -25.00 -15.55
C GLU A 166 -8.84 -24.90 -15.11
N MET A 167 -9.05 -24.35 -13.92
CA MET A 167 -10.37 -23.99 -13.41
C MET A 167 -10.35 -22.54 -12.96
N THR A 168 -11.36 -21.78 -13.38
CA THR A 168 -11.56 -20.39 -12.96
C THR A 168 -12.56 -20.34 -11.82
N ILE A 169 -12.17 -19.68 -10.74
CA ILE A 169 -13.08 -19.32 -9.65
C ILE A 169 -13.60 -17.90 -9.89
N PRO A 170 -14.91 -17.72 -10.12
CA PRO A 170 -15.46 -16.40 -10.41
C PRO A 170 -15.69 -15.63 -9.11
N ILE A 171 -14.64 -14.99 -8.59
CA ILE A 171 -14.69 -14.20 -7.35
C ILE A 171 -14.54 -12.71 -7.64
N GLY A 172 -14.90 -11.89 -6.65
CA GLY A 172 -14.72 -10.45 -6.70
C GLY A 172 -15.14 -9.79 -5.40
N THR A 173 -15.18 -8.47 -5.42
CA THR A 173 -15.72 -7.65 -4.32
C THR A 173 -16.83 -6.76 -4.87
N ASN A 174 -17.36 -5.85 -4.05
CA ASN A 174 -18.29 -4.84 -4.54
C ASN A 174 -17.65 -3.86 -5.53
N SER A 175 -16.31 -3.77 -5.58
CA SER A 175 -15.59 -2.86 -6.50
C SER A 175 -15.20 -3.49 -7.84
N GLY A 176 -15.34 -4.80 -8.02
CA GLY A 176 -14.98 -5.45 -9.26
C GLY A 176 -15.04 -6.98 -9.22
N TYR A 177 -14.99 -7.57 -10.41
CA TYR A 177 -14.82 -9.00 -10.66
C TYR A 177 -13.34 -9.30 -10.88
N LEU A 178 -12.75 -10.16 -10.04
CA LEU A 178 -11.30 -10.43 -9.99
C LEU A 178 -11.05 -11.95 -9.92
N PRO A 179 -11.40 -12.70 -10.97
CA PRO A 179 -11.34 -14.14 -10.91
C PRO A 179 -9.89 -14.64 -10.77
N LEU A 180 -9.75 -15.80 -10.14
CA LEU A 180 -8.50 -16.54 -10.09
C LEU A 180 -8.64 -17.79 -10.95
N THR A 181 -7.71 -18.03 -11.85
CA THR A 181 -7.63 -19.32 -12.55
C THR A 181 -6.48 -20.11 -11.99
N ALA A 182 -6.72 -21.38 -11.66
CA ALA A 182 -5.71 -22.25 -11.07
C ALA A 182 -5.62 -23.57 -11.83
N LYS A 183 -4.39 -24.05 -11.96
CA LYS A 183 -4.04 -25.40 -12.41
C LYS A 183 -2.94 -25.94 -11.50
N ASN A 184 -3.00 -27.22 -11.16
CA ASN A 184 -1.95 -27.91 -10.41
C ASN A 184 -1.22 -28.90 -11.30
N ASN A 185 0.10 -28.79 -11.37
CA ASN A 185 0.94 -29.60 -12.24
C ASN A 185 1.26 -30.99 -11.66
N ASN A 186 1.00 -31.23 -10.36
CA ASN A 186 1.48 -32.42 -9.67
C ASN A 186 0.45 -33.17 -8.81
N GLY A 187 -0.84 -33.02 -9.09
CA GLY A 187 -1.90 -33.80 -8.43
C GLY A 187 -3.19 -33.03 -8.30
N ASN A 188 -4.17 -33.61 -7.60
CA ASN A 188 -5.41 -32.94 -7.26
C ASN A 188 -5.34 -32.39 -5.84
N GLY A 189 -6.08 -31.32 -5.59
CA GLY A 189 -6.32 -30.80 -4.25
C GLY A 189 -7.43 -29.76 -4.30
N GLN A 190 -7.58 -29.02 -3.21
CA GLN A 190 -8.57 -27.95 -3.10
C GLN A 190 -7.89 -26.69 -2.57
N ILE A 191 -8.27 -25.55 -3.13
CA ILE A 191 -7.87 -24.25 -2.59
C ILE A 191 -9.10 -23.46 -2.16
N GLY A 192 -9.01 -22.83 -0.99
CA GLY A 192 -9.93 -21.80 -0.52
C GLY A 192 -9.40 -20.44 -0.91
N VAL A 193 -10.25 -19.60 -1.50
CA VAL A 193 -9.89 -18.23 -1.90
C VAL A 193 -10.82 -17.23 -1.25
N PHE A 194 -10.22 -16.30 -0.51
CA PHE A 194 -10.85 -15.07 -0.06
C PHE A 194 -10.23 -13.88 -0.77
N LEU A 195 -11.01 -12.83 -1.00
CA LEU A 195 -10.55 -11.62 -1.66
C LEU A 195 -10.81 -10.41 -0.76
N ASN A 196 -9.73 -9.79 -0.30
CA ASN A 196 -9.78 -8.59 0.53
C ASN A 196 -9.64 -7.33 -0.36
N GLN A 197 -10.30 -6.23 0.03
CA GLN A 197 -10.29 -4.95 -0.66
C GLN A 197 -9.28 -3.98 -0.01
N ASP A 198 -8.08 -4.49 0.26
CA ASP A 198 -6.93 -3.73 0.77
C ASP A 198 -5.64 -4.53 0.53
N VAL A 199 -4.48 -3.88 0.70
CA VAL A 199 -3.18 -4.52 0.87
C VAL A 199 -2.60 -4.09 2.20
N GLN A 200 -2.47 -5.05 3.12
CA GLN A 200 -2.10 -4.76 4.50
C GLN A 200 -0.67 -5.20 4.80
N VAL A 201 -0.03 -4.53 5.77
CA VAL A 201 1.37 -4.76 6.15
C VAL A 201 1.67 -6.24 6.42
N ASN A 202 0.71 -6.99 6.98
CA ASN A 202 0.88 -8.41 7.29
C ASN A 202 -0.03 -9.33 6.43
N GLY A 203 -0.14 -9.06 5.14
CA GLY A 203 -0.99 -9.85 4.24
C GLY A 203 -2.45 -9.42 4.31
N GLY A 204 -3.16 -9.88 5.36
CA GLY A 204 -4.60 -9.65 5.58
C GLY A 204 -4.95 -8.97 6.91
N TYR A 205 -3.96 -8.43 7.62
CA TYR A 205 -4.18 -7.72 8.88
C TYR A 205 -3.14 -6.62 9.13
N GLY A 206 -3.50 -5.67 10.00
CA GLY A 206 -2.72 -4.45 10.25
C GLY A 206 -3.22 -3.25 9.44
N GLY A 207 -2.39 -2.20 9.37
CA GLY A 207 -2.68 -1.04 8.53
C GLY A 207 -2.40 -1.31 7.05
N THR A 208 -2.96 -0.47 6.18
CA THR A 208 -2.64 -0.42 4.75
C THR A 208 -1.16 -0.11 4.54
N ILE A 209 -0.53 -0.75 3.56
CA ILE A 209 0.86 -0.46 3.19
C ILE A 209 0.99 0.99 2.67
N PRO A 210 2.12 1.68 2.91
CA PRO A 210 2.36 3.01 2.35
C PRO A 210 2.29 3.05 0.81
N GLU A 211 2.62 1.95 0.15
CA GLU A 211 2.74 1.82 -1.30
C GLU A 211 1.45 1.36 -2.00
N ILE A 212 0.29 1.42 -1.35
CA ILE A 212 -1.01 0.96 -1.89
C ILE A 212 -1.35 1.56 -3.27
N GLU A 213 -0.85 2.74 -3.59
CA GLU A 213 -1.03 3.38 -4.90
C GLU A 213 -0.16 2.77 -6.01
N GLN A 214 0.69 1.79 -5.69
CA GLN A 214 1.50 1.00 -6.63
C GLN A 214 1.03 -0.47 -6.72
N THR A 215 -0.13 -0.80 -6.18
CA THR A 215 -0.67 -2.17 -6.23
C THR A 215 -2.02 -2.23 -6.93
N VAL A 216 -2.43 -3.43 -7.30
CA VAL A 216 -3.87 -3.76 -7.35
C VAL A 216 -4.36 -3.68 -5.91
N LYS A 217 -5.42 -2.89 -5.63
CA LYS A 217 -5.89 -2.61 -4.26
C LYS A 217 -6.70 -3.76 -3.65
N HIS A 218 -6.27 -4.99 -3.93
CA HIS A 218 -6.88 -6.23 -3.49
C HIS A 218 -5.81 -7.25 -3.12
N THR A 219 -6.17 -8.15 -2.22
CA THR A 219 -5.33 -9.26 -1.79
C THR A 219 -6.11 -10.56 -1.93
N TRP A 220 -5.59 -11.51 -2.71
CA TRP A 220 -6.08 -12.87 -2.77
C TRP A 220 -5.46 -13.66 -1.61
N GLU A 221 -6.29 -14.11 -0.69
CA GLU A 221 -5.89 -15.00 0.39
C GLU A 221 -6.19 -16.44 -0.02
N LEU A 222 -5.16 -17.26 -0.09
CA LEU A 222 -5.20 -18.65 -0.51
C LEU A 222 -4.92 -19.57 0.66
N SER A 223 -5.70 -20.64 0.75
CA SER A 223 -5.54 -21.69 1.75
C SER A 223 -5.70 -23.06 1.09
N TYR A 224 -4.91 -24.06 1.51
CA TYR A 224 -4.74 -25.32 0.77
C TYR A 224 -5.21 -26.54 1.58
N TRP A 225 -5.91 -27.47 0.92
CA TRP A 225 -6.33 -28.75 1.49
C TRP A 225 -6.24 -29.89 0.49
N GLY A 226 -6.04 -31.11 1.01
CA GLY A 226 -6.22 -32.34 0.24
C GLY A 226 -5.15 -32.64 -0.81
N PHE A 227 -4.09 -31.83 -0.92
CA PHE A 227 -2.97 -32.12 -1.83
C PHE A 227 -2.16 -33.34 -1.34
N PRO A 228 -1.80 -34.30 -2.23
CA PRO A 228 -1.04 -35.50 -1.87
C PRO A 228 0.45 -35.21 -1.61
N SER A 229 0.95 -34.07 -2.10
CA SER A 229 2.32 -33.56 -1.94
C SER A 229 2.28 -32.03 -1.96
N THR A 230 3.43 -31.37 -1.76
CA THR A 230 3.55 -29.92 -1.98
C THR A 230 3.01 -29.57 -3.38
N PRO A 231 2.03 -28.68 -3.50
CA PRO A 231 1.44 -28.36 -4.80
C PRO A 231 2.42 -27.60 -5.70
N ASP A 232 2.17 -27.66 -7.00
CA ASP A 232 2.89 -26.92 -8.03
C ASP A 232 1.85 -26.18 -8.89
N LEU A 233 1.38 -25.04 -8.37
CA LEU A 233 0.27 -24.29 -8.92
C LEU A 233 0.74 -23.28 -9.98
N ASP A 234 0.03 -23.29 -11.10
CA ASP A 234 -0.04 -22.17 -12.04
C ASP A 234 -1.27 -21.36 -11.67
N LEU A 235 -1.05 -20.13 -11.21
CA LEU A 235 -2.12 -19.20 -10.84
C LEU A 235 -2.16 -18.02 -11.80
N THR A 236 -3.32 -17.76 -12.39
CA THR A 236 -3.59 -16.57 -13.21
C THR A 236 -4.56 -15.67 -12.46
N PHE A 237 -4.06 -14.51 -12.07
CA PHE A 237 -4.81 -13.45 -11.40
C PHE A 237 -5.34 -12.48 -12.46
N GLN A 238 -6.64 -12.19 -12.43
CA GLN A 238 -7.26 -11.21 -13.32
C GLN A 238 -7.85 -10.06 -12.51
N TRP A 239 -7.69 -8.82 -12.99
CA TRP A 239 -8.27 -7.63 -12.35
C TRP A 239 -8.70 -6.57 -13.38
N PRO A 240 -9.73 -5.76 -13.07
CA PRO A 240 -10.10 -4.61 -13.88
C PRO A 240 -9.24 -3.38 -13.54
N GLY A 241 -9.04 -2.48 -14.49
CA GLY A 241 -8.19 -1.29 -14.29
C GLY A 241 -8.69 -0.31 -13.20
N ASN A 242 -9.98 -0.36 -12.85
CA ASN A 242 -10.57 0.54 -11.85
C ASN A 242 -10.15 0.23 -10.40
N VAL A 243 -9.49 -0.90 -10.15
CA VAL A 243 -8.96 -1.28 -8.82
C VAL A 243 -7.46 -1.04 -8.68
N GLU A 244 -6.82 -0.46 -9.70
CA GLU A 244 -5.41 -0.14 -9.68
C GLU A 244 -5.11 1.11 -8.82
N GLY A 245 -3.93 1.10 -8.20
CA GLY A 245 -3.30 2.28 -7.64
C GLY A 245 -3.14 3.41 -8.64
N SER A 246 -3.22 4.65 -8.18
CA SER A 246 -3.05 5.84 -9.02
C SER A 246 -1.64 5.96 -9.63
N SER A 247 -0.65 5.26 -9.06
CA SER A 247 0.72 5.15 -9.55
C SER A 247 1.05 3.76 -10.10
N PHE A 248 0.04 2.91 -10.29
CA PHE A 248 0.22 1.57 -10.85
C PHE A 248 0.58 1.62 -12.33
N ASN A 249 1.36 0.64 -12.77
CA ASN A 249 1.81 0.45 -14.15
C ASN A 249 1.75 -1.04 -14.49
N SER A 250 0.82 -1.40 -15.37
CA SER A 250 0.59 -2.77 -15.82
C SER A 250 1.71 -3.32 -16.72
N SER A 251 2.60 -2.47 -17.24
CA SER A 251 3.76 -2.91 -18.03
C SER A 251 4.91 -3.46 -17.19
N THR A 252 4.91 -3.26 -15.87
CA THR A 252 6.02 -3.66 -14.98
C THR A 252 5.56 -4.42 -13.74
N THR A 253 4.61 -5.34 -13.89
CA THR A 253 4.00 -6.01 -12.73
C THR A 253 4.85 -7.10 -12.09
N ALA A 254 4.68 -7.32 -10.79
CA ALA A 254 5.21 -8.47 -10.07
C ALA A 254 4.13 -9.02 -9.14
N LEU A 255 4.01 -10.35 -9.09
CA LEU A 255 3.24 -11.01 -8.03
C LEU A 255 4.05 -10.92 -6.74
N SER A 256 3.38 -10.59 -5.64
CA SER A 256 3.94 -10.65 -4.30
C SER A 256 3.26 -11.73 -3.48
N HIS A 257 3.99 -12.30 -2.52
CA HIS A 257 3.51 -13.34 -1.61
C HIS A 257 3.94 -13.02 -0.18
N TYR A 258 2.96 -12.89 0.71
CA TYR A 258 3.18 -12.85 2.14
C TYR A 258 3.00 -14.24 2.74
N ASN A 259 4.10 -14.78 3.26
CA ASN A 259 4.16 -16.13 3.83
C ASN A 259 3.84 -16.20 5.35
N GLY A 260 3.36 -15.10 5.93
CA GLY A 260 3.14 -15.00 7.39
C GLY A 260 4.23 -14.25 8.15
N SER A 261 5.29 -13.79 7.48
CA SER A 261 6.34 -12.97 8.10
C SER A 261 6.72 -11.76 7.25
N VAL A 262 7.01 -11.97 5.97
CA VAL A 262 7.48 -10.91 5.07
C VAL A 262 6.79 -11.00 3.72
N TRP A 263 6.64 -9.86 3.05
CA TRP A 263 6.31 -9.81 1.64
C TRP A 263 7.55 -10.17 0.82
N SER A 264 7.40 -11.15 -0.05
CA SER A 264 8.40 -11.54 -1.06
C SER A 264 7.81 -11.32 -2.46
N PHE A 265 8.68 -11.20 -3.46
CA PHE A 265 8.26 -10.87 -4.81
C PHE A 265 8.76 -11.91 -5.83
N PHE A 266 7.88 -12.28 -6.74
CA PHE A 266 8.24 -13.00 -7.95
C PHE A 266 8.85 -12.02 -8.98
N PRO A 267 9.59 -12.52 -9.99
CA PRO A 267 10.19 -11.68 -11.02
C PRO A 267 9.18 -10.76 -11.72
N ILE A 268 9.65 -9.58 -12.12
CA ILE A 268 8.84 -8.61 -12.88
C ILE A 268 8.50 -9.18 -14.26
N GLN A 269 7.24 -9.00 -14.68
CA GLN A 269 6.73 -9.33 -16.00
C GLN A 269 5.58 -8.36 -16.38
N GLU A 270 5.33 -8.22 -17.68
CA GLU A 270 4.24 -7.39 -18.20
C GLU A 270 2.89 -8.11 -18.04
N ALA A 271 1.90 -7.42 -17.45
CA ALA A 271 0.54 -7.93 -17.40
C ALA A 271 -0.03 -8.06 -18.81
N GLN A 272 -0.76 -9.13 -19.05
CA GLN A 272 -1.43 -9.38 -20.32
C GLN A 272 -2.83 -8.76 -20.32
N GLY A 273 -3.44 -8.62 -21.49
CA GLY A 273 -4.80 -8.06 -21.64
C GLY A 273 -4.85 -6.53 -21.73
N SER A 274 -6.05 -6.00 -21.88
CA SER A 274 -6.32 -4.55 -21.96
C SER A 274 -7.66 -4.23 -21.31
N ASP A 275 -7.68 -4.32 -19.97
CA ASP A 275 -8.84 -4.20 -19.09
C ASP A 275 -9.99 -5.19 -19.43
N PRO A 276 -10.03 -6.37 -18.75
CA PRO A 276 -9.22 -6.73 -17.61
C PRO A 276 -7.76 -7.06 -17.96
N PHE A 277 -6.89 -6.88 -16.98
CA PHE A 277 -5.50 -7.31 -17.01
C PHE A 277 -5.34 -8.69 -16.37
N GLU A 278 -4.30 -9.42 -16.78
CA GLU A 278 -3.99 -10.76 -16.28
C GLU A 278 -2.49 -10.93 -15.98
N LEU A 279 -2.19 -11.66 -14.91
CA LEU A 279 -0.85 -12.04 -14.52
C LEU A 279 -0.81 -13.51 -14.14
N THR A 280 -0.03 -14.31 -14.87
CA THR A 280 0.19 -15.73 -14.56
C THR A 280 1.52 -15.92 -13.85
N GLN A 281 1.50 -16.64 -12.75
CA GLN A 281 2.69 -17.11 -12.04
C GLN A 281 2.65 -18.62 -11.90
N THR A 282 3.73 -19.28 -12.30
CA THR A 282 3.92 -20.72 -12.18
C THR A 282 4.77 -21.07 -10.96
N GLY A 283 4.70 -22.32 -10.50
CA GLY A 283 5.55 -22.82 -9.42
C GLY A 283 5.12 -22.38 -8.02
N ILE A 284 3.86 -21.97 -7.82
CA ILE A 284 3.36 -21.57 -6.50
C ILE A 284 3.07 -22.82 -5.67
N SER A 285 3.76 -22.93 -4.54
CA SER A 285 3.73 -24.13 -3.69
C SER A 285 3.22 -23.88 -2.28
N GLU A 286 3.16 -22.62 -1.86
CA GLU A 286 2.74 -22.23 -0.51
C GLU A 286 1.44 -21.42 -0.55
N PRO A 287 0.56 -21.59 0.46
CA PRO A 287 -0.61 -20.73 0.63
C PRO A 287 -0.19 -19.38 1.19
N GLY A 288 -1.15 -18.47 1.36
CA GLY A 288 -0.90 -17.16 1.96
C GLY A 288 -1.59 -16.05 1.20
N TYR A 289 -1.03 -14.84 1.29
CA TYR A 289 -1.64 -13.65 0.72
C TYR A 289 -0.86 -13.22 -0.51
N PHE A 290 -1.59 -12.92 -1.57
CA PHE A 290 -1.04 -12.55 -2.85
C PHE A 290 -1.63 -11.22 -3.31
N THR A 291 -0.78 -10.32 -3.79
CA THR A 291 -1.22 -9.09 -4.46
C THR A 291 -0.24 -8.73 -5.58
N ILE A 292 -0.66 -7.87 -6.48
CA ILE A 292 0.08 -7.50 -7.68
C ILE A 292 0.60 -6.08 -7.51
N TRP A 293 1.89 -5.90 -7.73
CA TRP A 293 2.58 -4.62 -7.63
C TRP A 293 3.02 -4.16 -9.01
N SER A 294 3.05 -2.85 -9.26
CA SER A 294 3.59 -2.26 -10.49
C SER A 294 5.10 -2.11 -10.50
N LYS A 295 5.76 -2.25 -9.35
CA LYS A 295 7.21 -2.33 -9.20
C LYS A 295 7.57 -2.84 -7.80
N GLN A 296 8.69 -3.54 -7.69
CA GLN A 296 9.19 -4.03 -6.41
C GLN A 296 9.80 -2.88 -5.59
N PRO A 297 9.55 -2.81 -4.28
CA PRO A 297 10.38 -2.01 -3.38
C PRO A 297 11.80 -2.56 -3.38
N GLU A 298 12.78 -1.68 -3.51
CA GLU A 298 14.19 -2.04 -3.55
C GLU A 298 14.91 -1.37 -2.37
N LEU A 299 15.99 -2.00 -1.90
CA LEU A 299 16.89 -1.39 -0.94
C LEU A 299 17.77 -0.37 -1.67
N ILE A 300 17.70 0.89 -1.26
CA ILE A 300 18.45 2.01 -1.81
C ILE A 300 19.60 2.31 -0.86
N THR A 301 20.79 1.81 -1.19
CA THR A 301 22.03 2.09 -0.43
C THR A 301 22.69 3.35 -0.98
N LEU A 302 22.99 4.33 -0.11
CA LEU A 302 23.39 5.69 -0.52
C LEU A 302 24.88 5.96 -0.28
N ASP A 303 25.67 6.08 -1.34
CA ASP A 303 27.08 6.52 -1.27
C ASP A 303 27.17 8.02 -1.61
N LEU A 304 27.12 8.85 -0.56
CA LEU A 304 27.03 10.30 -0.71
C LEU A 304 28.31 10.99 -0.22
N LYS A 305 28.69 12.04 -0.94
CA LYS A 305 29.80 12.92 -0.54
C LYS A 305 29.43 14.40 -0.58
N VAL A 306 29.65 15.09 0.53
CA VAL A 306 29.37 16.52 0.72
C VAL A 306 30.41 17.16 1.65
N TYR A 307 30.69 18.45 1.47
CA TYR A 307 31.49 19.24 2.41
C TYR A 307 30.67 20.39 2.99
N LEU A 308 31.02 20.82 4.19
CA LEU A 308 30.47 21.98 4.85
C LEU A 308 31.47 23.12 4.79
N GLU A 309 31.02 24.29 4.34
CA GLU A 309 31.78 25.52 4.55
C GLU A 309 32.02 25.73 6.05
N GLY A 310 33.16 26.32 6.43
CA GLY A 310 33.49 26.53 7.83
C GLY A 310 34.29 25.38 8.43
N ALA A 311 33.76 24.16 8.36
CA ALA A 311 34.50 22.98 8.80
C ALA A 311 35.60 22.56 7.79
N TYR A 312 35.41 22.81 6.49
CA TYR A 312 36.40 22.44 5.48
C TYR A 312 37.73 23.19 5.62
N ASN A 313 38.81 22.43 5.72
CA ASN A 313 40.17 22.89 5.92
C ASN A 313 41.02 22.67 4.65
N THR A 314 41.35 23.77 3.97
CA THR A 314 42.10 23.77 2.71
C THR A 314 43.54 23.28 2.84
N ALA A 315 44.10 23.20 4.06
CA ALA A 315 45.44 22.67 4.27
C ALA A 315 45.46 21.13 4.29
N SER A 316 44.41 20.50 4.81
CA SER A 316 44.29 19.04 4.91
C SER A 316 43.41 18.43 3.81
N ASN A 317 42.63 19.24 3.10
CA ASN A 317 41.56 18.81 2.18
C ASN A 317 40.50 17.92 2.87
N GLN A 318 40.29 18.15 4.16
CA GLN A 318 39.32 17.46 5.02
C GLN A 318 38.54 18.48 5.84
N MET A 319 37.45 18.05 6.47
CA MET A 319 36.72 18.85 7.44
C MET A 319 37.24 18.64 8.85
N ASP A 320 37.32 19.71 9.62
CA ASP A 320 37.62 19.65 11.04
C ASP A 320 36.42 19.03 11.79
N ASN A 321 36.67 18.12 12.72
CA ASN A 321 35.65 17.41 13.51
C ASN A 321 35.67 17.84 14.99
N ILE A 322 35.96 19.12 15.24
CA ILE A 322 36.22 19.68 16.58
C ILE A 322 35.04 19.44 17.53
N LEU A 323 33.80 19.53 17.06
CA LEU A 323 32.61 19.27 17.89
C LEU A 323 32.59 17.85 18.47
N ALA A 324 33.06 16.86 17.72
CA ALA A 324 33.18 15.48 18.21
C ALA A 324 34.30 15.36 19.24
N GLU A 325 35.46 15.96 18.99
CA GLU A 325 36.61 15.96 19.90
C GLU A 325 36.29 16.63 21.25
N LEU A 326 35.44 17.66 21.23
CA LEU A 326 34.96 18.37 22.42
C LEU A 326 33.74 17.71 23.09
N ASN A 327 33.23 16.60 22.57
CA ASN A 327 32.00 15.93 23.02
C ASN A 327 30.76 16.85 23.03
N TYR A 328 30.66 17.72 22.02
CA TYR A 328 29.51 18.60 21.84
C TYR A 328 28.43 18.03 20.93
N LEU A 329 28.76 17.08 20.05
CA LEU A 329 27.74 16.42 19.22
C LEU A 329 26.74 15.65 20.09
N PRO A 330 25.42 15.83 19.88
CA PRO A 330 24.40 15.14 20.64
C PRO A 330 24.36 13.65 20.24
N LEU A 331 24.00 12.79 21.21
CA LEU A 331 23.82 11.36 20.99
C LEU A 331 22.48 11.02 20.32
N ASP A 332 21.47 11.87 20.51
CA ASP A 332 20.20 11.82 19.77
C ASP A 332 20.27 12.77 18.57
N GLN A 333 19.65 12.41 17.45
CA GLN A 333 19.63 13.25 16.26
C GLN A 333 19.02 14.65 16.55
N PRO A 334 19.61 15.75 16.03
CA PRO A 334 19.29 17.12 16.43
C PRO A 334 18.10 17.77 15.69
N TYR A 335 17.47 17.08 14.75
CA TYR A 335 16.50 17.63 13.78
C TYR A 335 15.05 17.61 14.25
N ASN A 336 14.78 17.22 15.50
CA ASN A 336 13.48 17.34 16.18
C ASN A 336 13.54 18.26 17.42
N PRO A 337 14.00 19.52 17.30
CA PRO A 337 14.09 20.41 18.44
C PRO A 337 12.70 20.86 18.91
N THR A 338 12.62 21.41 20.12
CA THR A 338 11.44 22.16 20.52
C THR A 338 11.30 23.41 19.65
N LEU A 339 10.12 23.60 19.07
CA LEU A 339 9.80 24.74 18.22
C LEU A 339 9.17 25.88 19.05
N PRO A 340 9.43 27.16 18.69
CA PRO A 340 10.24 27.61 17.55
C PRO A 340 11.76 27.45 17.78
N TYR A 341 12.48 27.01 16.76
CA TYR A 341 13.94 26.94 16.73
C TYR A 341 14.50 28.28 16.21
N TYR A 342 15.14 29.07 17.07
CA TYR A 342 15.58 30.45 16.78
C TYR A 342 14.52 31.30 16.04
N ASN A 343 13.30 31.31 16.57
CA ASN A 343 12.13 32.00 16.00
C ASN A 343 11.60 31.43 14.67
N GLU A 344 12.14 30.31 14.17
CA GLU A 344 11.58 29.59 13.03
C GLU A 344 10.69 28.44 13.52
N ASN A 345 9.45 28.38 13.01
CA ASN A 345 8.47 27.38 13.41
C ASN A 345 8.54 26.13 12.54
N ASN A 346 9.21 26.20 11.40
CA ASN A 346 9.36 25.07 10.49
C ASN A 346 10.72 25.10 9.77
N PRO A 347 11.82 24.78 10.45
CA PRO A 347 13.12 24.63 9.80
C PRO A 347 13.05 23.62 8.65
N VAL A 348 13.71 23.88 7.53
CA VAL A 348 13.65 23.03 6.32
C VAL A 348 14.14 21.61 6.60
N TRP A 349 15.05 21.46 7.56
CA TRP A 349 15.62 20.18 7.98
C TRP A 349 14.80 19.46 9.06
N PHE A 350 13.67 20.01 9.51
CA PHE A 350 12.85 19.39 10.56
C PHE A 350 12.48 17.94 10.20
N TYR A 351 12.73 17.04 11.15
CA TYR A 351 12.60 15.60 11.00
C TYR A 351 12.34 14.94 12.35
N THR A 352 11.22 14.21 12.46
CA THR A 352 10.75 13.60 13.69
C THR A 352 11.29 12.18 13.93
N GLY A 353 12.38 11.80 13.27
CA GLY A 353 13.04 10.52 13.51
C GLY A 353 13.59 10.39 14.92
N THR A 354 13.94 9.18 15.32
CA THR A 354 14.35 8.83 16.68
C THR A 354 15.75 8.18 16.73
N GLU A 355 16.54 8.39 15.68
CA GLU A 355 17.92 7.91 15.56
C GLU A 355 18.77 8.41 16.73
N SER A 356 19.50 7.48 17.36
CA SER A 356 20.36 7.76 18.49
C SER A 356 21.52 6.76 18.54
N VAL A 357 22.62 7.14 19.18
CA VAL A 357 23.81 6.30 19.36
C VAL A 357 24.29 6.30 20.81
N GLY A 358 24.95 5.23 21.23
CA GLY A 358 25.59 5.18 22.56
C GLY A 358 26.87 6.03 22.66
N SER A 359 27.51 6.30 21.52
CA SER A 359 28.71 7.12 21.40
C SER A 359 28.88 7.58 19.95
N ILE A 360 29.42 8.77 19.74
CA ILE A 360 29.73 9.27 18.40
C ILE A 360 30.92 8.48 17.80
N PRO A 361 30.78 7.90 16.59
CA PRO A 361 31.89 7.22 15.91
C PRO A 361 33.10 8.14 15.61
N PRO A 362 34.30 7.58 15.39
CA PRO A 362 35.46 8.37 14.98
C PRO A 362 35.24 9.15 13.68
N TYR A 363 35.93 10.26 13.52
CA TYR A 363 35.95 11.11 12.31
C TYR A 363 34.63 11.79 11.94
N VAL A 364 33.57 11.62 12.73
CA VAL A 364 32.30 12.33 12.55
C VAL A 364 32.52 13.83 12.77
N VAL A 365 32.18 14.62 11.76
CA VAL A 365 32.13 16.08 11.82
C VAL A 365 30.82 16.52 12.46
N ASP A 366 29.70 15.94 11.99
CA ASP A 366 28.37 16.33 12.42
C ASP A 366 27.27 15.34 11.99
N TRP A 367 26.05 15.58 12.46
CA TRP A 367 24.83 15.00 11.93
C TRP A 367 24.41 15.68 10.62
N VAL A 368 23.74 14.93 9.74
CA VAL A 368 23.05 15.41 8.53
C VAL A 368 21.69 14.71 8.36
N ILE A 369 20.75 15.34 7.65
CA ILE A 369 19.55 14.67 7.14
C ILE A 369 19.75 14.33 5.68
N ILE A 370 19.41 13.09 5.32
CA ILE A 370 19.30 12.66 3.93
C ILE A 370 17.82 12.56 3.57
N GLN A 371 17.44 13.09 2.42
CA GLN A 371 16.15 12.79 1.79
C GLN A 371 16.36 12.22 0.40
N VAL A 372 15.70 11.11 0.09
CA VAL A 372 15.61 10.55 -1.25
C VAL A 372 14.29 10.98 -1.87
N ARG A 373 14.35 11.56 -3.07
CA ARG A 373 13.21 12.08 -3.80
C ARG A 373 13.11 11.42 -5.16
N ASP A 374 11.92 10.93 -5.50
CA ASP A 374 11.66 10.29 -6.78
C ASP A 374 10.90 11.23 -7.72
N ALA A 375 11.58 11.77 -8.72
CA ALA A 375 11.06 12.80 -9.62
C ALA A 375 11.50 12.60 -11.08
N ASP A 376 10.80 13.24 -12.02
CA ASP A 376 11.18 13.24 -13.44
C ASP A 376 12.34 14.21 -13.74
N ALA A 377 12.42 15.31 -12.98
CA ALA A 377 13.42 16.37 -13.11
C ALA A 377 13.74 16.98 -11.73
N PRO A 378 14.93 17.58 -11.52
CA PRO A 378 15.31 18.12 -10.20
C PRO A 378 14.40 19.26 -9.73
N GLU A 379 13.83 20.07 -10.63
CA GLU A 379 12.87 21.12 -10.30
C GLU A 379 11.53 20.58 -9.75
N ASN A 380 11.18 19.34 -10.09
CA ASN A 380 9.96 18.66 -9.66
C ASN A 380 10.19 17.78 -8.43
N ALA A 381 11.44 17.63 -7.97
CA ALA A 381 11.80 16.87 -6.78
C ALA A 381 11.45 17.65 -5.51
N GLY A 382 10.16 17.91 -5.27
CA GLY A 382 9.62 18.63 -4.11
C GLY A 382 9.36 17.75 -2.88
N SER A 383 8.64 18.28 -1.90
CA SER A 383 8.32 17.53 -0.67
C SER A 383 7.34 16.38 -0.88
N SER A 384 6.47 16.47 -1.89
CA SER A 384 5.52 15.39 -2.23
C SER A 384 6.19 14.20 -2.93
N SER A 385 7.44 14.33 -3.37
CA SER A 385 8.19 13.26 -4.00
C SER A 385 9.18 12.58 -3.06
N ILE A 386 9.15 12.87 -1.75
CA ILE A 386 10.02 12.23 -0.76
C ILE A 386 9.57 10.77 -0.63
N ILE A 387 10.50 9.85 -0.90
CA ILE A 387 10.30 8.40 -0.79
C ILE A 387 11.13 7.79 0.35
N GLY A 388 12.04 8.58 0.94
CA GLY A 388 12.80 8.16 2.12
C GLY A 388 13.50 9.33 2.79
N GLN A 389 13.66 9.24 4.10
CA GLN A 389 14.35 10.25 4.91
C GLN A 389 14.88 9.64 6.20
N GLN A 390 16.13 9.95 6.55
CA GLN A 390 16.78 9.55 7.80
C GLN A 390 17.87 10.52 8.23
N ALA A 391 18.22 10.48 9.52
CA ALA A 391 19.41 11.14 10.04
C ALA A 391 20.65 10.22 9.85
N ALA A 392 21.79 10.84 9.54
CA ALA A 392 23.04 10.14 9.27
C ALA A 392 24.24 10.96 9.78
N PHE A 393 25.44 10.38 9.73
CA PHE A 393 26.68 11.07 10.09
C PHE A 393 27.45 11.54 8.85
N LEU A 394 28.05 12.72 8.95
CA LEU A 394 29.02 13.25 8.01
C LEU A 394 30.43 13.07 8.57
N LEU A 395 31.31 12.40 7.81
CA LEU A 395 32.70 12.19 8.17
C LEU A 395 33.62 13.32 7.65
N ASN A 396 34.81 13.45 8.24
CA ASN A 396 35.80 14.47 7.88
C ASN A 396 36.28 14.42 6.42
N ASN A 397 36.19 13.26 5.77
CA ASN A 397 36.50 13.09 4.35
C ASN A 397 35.33 13.45 3.42
N GLY A 398 34.20 13.89 3.98
CA GLY A 398 32.97 14.27 3.29
C GLY A 398 32.00 13.12 3.02
N SER A 399 32.35 11.88 3.34
CA SER A 399 31.44 10.74 3.20
C SER A 399 30.29 10.84 4.20
N VAL A 400 29.08 10.51 3.73
CA VAL A 400 27.90 10.35 4.60
C VAL A 400 27.71 8.87 4.88
N VAL A 401 27.58 8.52 6.16
CA VAL A 401 27.51 7.14 6.66
C VAL A 401 26.36 6.98 7.65
N ASP A 402 25.91 5.74 7.82
CA ASP A 402 24.93 5.36 8.82
C ASP A 402 25.51 5.47 10.25
N LEU A 403 24.68 5.17 11.26
CA LEU A 403 24.96 5.39 12.68
C LEU A 403 26.12 4.56 13.23
N ASP A 404 26.54 3.52 12.51
CA ASP A 404 27.73 2.73 12.85
C ASP A 404 29.06 3.43 12.49
N GLY A 405 28.99 4.54 11.74
CA GLY A 405 30.13 5.34 11.31
C GLY A 405 30.88 4.79 10.10
N PHE A 406 30.37 3.75 9.42
CA PHE A 406 31.05 3.13 8.28
C PHE A 406 30.09 2.71 7.15
N SER A 407 28.95 2.12 7.47
CA SER A 407 27.99 1.62 6.48
C SER A 407 27.35 2.77 5.72
N PHE A 408 26.93 2.52 4.49
CA PHE A 408 26.14 3.50 3.73
C PHE A 408 24.71 3.56 4.29
N PRO A 409 24.08 4.74 4.39
CA PRO A 409 22.68 4.85 4.76
C PRO A 409 21.78 4.13 3.78
N GLU A 410 20.75 3.46 4.28
CA GLU A 410 19.82 2.66 3.46
C GLU A 410 18.37 3.13 3.59
N VAL A 411 17.65 3.15 2.47
CA VAL A 411 16.21 3.45 2.43
C VAL A 411 15.52 2.31 1.69
N PHE A 412 14.40 1.80 2.20
CA PHE A 412 13.60 0.82 1.49
C PHE A 412 12.40 1.51 0.84
N SER A 413 12.34 1.52 -0.50
CA SER A 413 11.24 2.17 -1.23
C SER A 413 11.13 1.68 -2.68
N VAL A 414 10.00 1.94 -3.30
CA VAL A 414 9.82 1.81 -4.74
C VAL A 414 10.34 3.05 -5.47
N ILE A 415 10.97 2.84 -6.63
CA ILE A 415 11.51 3.90 -7.49
C ILE A 415 10.67 3.97 -8.77
N SER A 416 9.86 4.99 -8.97
CA SER A 416 9.01 5.10 -10.16
C SER A 416 9.64 5.93 -11.29
N ARG A 417 10.52 6.90 -10.96
CA ARG A 417 11.17 7.81 -11.93
C ARG A 417 12.68 7.88 -11.68
N ASN A 418 13.25 9.08 -11.57
CA ASN A 418 14.66 9.30 -11.29
C ASN A 418 14.85 9.71 -9.82
N LEU A 419 15.91 9.19 -9.20
CA LEU A 419 16.24 9.54 -7.83
C LEU A 419 17.09 10.80 -7.75
N TYR A 420 16.68 11.71 -6.88
CA TYR A 420 17.43 12.89 -6.45
C TYR A 420 17.65 12.82 -4.95
N VAL A 421 18.83 13.23 -4.50
CA VAL A 421 19.17 13.22 -3.09
C VAL A 421 19.31 14.64 -2.56
N VAL A 422 18.76 14.88 -1.38
CA VAL A 422 18.90 16.12 -0.64
C VAL A 422 19.68 15.87 0.63
N VAL A 423 20.66 16.71 0.90
CA VAL A 423 21.36 16.74 2.19
C VAL A 423 21.06 18.06 2.89
N PHE A 424 20.57 17.97 4.12
CA PHE A 424 20.42 19.12 5.00
C PHE A 424 21.36 19.04 6.20
N HIS A 425 21.80 20.21 6.66
CA HIS A 425 22.52 20.41 7.92
C HIS A 425 21.85 21.54 8.70
N ARG A 426 22.07 21.60 10.02
CA ARG A 426 21.34 22.54 10.90
C ARG A 426 21.66 24.03 10.65
N ASN A 427 22.86 24.34 10.18
CA ASN A 427 23.41 25.70 10.06
C ASN A 427 23.77 26.10 8.61
N HIS A 428 23.41 25.25 7.63
CA HIS A 428 23.78 25.42 6.23
C HIS A 428 22.56 25.35 5.32
N LEU A 429 22.64 26.02 4.17
CA LEU A 429 21.68 25.83 3.09
C LEU A 429 21.74 24.38 2.58
N GLY A 430 20.57 23.72 2.54
CA GLY A 430 20.45 22.37 2.00
C GLY A 430 20.82 22.28 0.52
N VAL A 431 21.39 21.15 0.11
CA VAL A 431 21.78 20.87 -1.28
C VAL A 431 20.97 19.72 -1.85
N ILE A 432 20.56 19.82 -3.11
CA ILE A 432 19.92 18.74 -3.87
C ILE A 432 20.72 18.45 -5.14
N SER A 433 20.81 17.18 -5.53
CA SER A 433 21.52 16.77 -6.73
C SER A 433 20.98 17.47 -7.98
N ALA A 434 21.88 17.97 -8.84
CA ALA A 434 21.49 18.58 -10.11
C ALA A 434 21.03 17.55 -11.16
N ASN A 435 21.54 16.32 -11.02
CA ASN A 435 21.28 15.20 -11.91
C ASN A 435 20.75 14.01 -11.10
N PRO A 436 20.08 13.04 -11.74
CA PRO A 436 19.75 11.77 -11.10
C PRO A 436 20.99 11.12 -10.48
N ILE A 437 20.83 10.55 -9.28
CA ILE A 437 21.89 9.78 -8.63
C ILE A 437 22.11 8.47 -9.38
N THR A 438 23.35 7.98 -9.42
CA THR A 438 23.75 6.86 -10.29
C THR A 438 23.69 5.53 -9.55
N ASP A 439 22.91 4.59 -10.07
CA ASP A 439 22.87 3.20 -9.60
C ASP A 439 24.01 2.38 -10.21
N VAL A 440 24.82 1.75 -9.36
CA VAL A 440 25.74 0.67 -9.74
C VAL A 440 25.54 -0.51 -8.79
N GLY A 441 24.64 -1.42 -9.16
CA GLY A 441 24.41 -2.67 -8.43
C GLY A 441 23.69 -2.48 -7.10
N GLY A 442 22.73 -1.55 -7.03
CA GLY A 442 21.95 -1.21 -5.84
C GLY A 442 22.57 -0.12 -4.96
N ILE A 443 23.79 0.33 -5.30
CA ILE A 443 24.45 1.44 -4.63
C ILE A 443 24.23 2.69 -5.47
N TYR A 444 23.47 3.62 -4.91
CA TYR A 444 23.15 4.90 -5.50
C TYR A 444 24.15 5.96 -5.01
N SER A 445 25.04 6.39 -5.91
CA SER A 445 26.14 7.28 -5.56
C SER A 445 25.93 8.72 -6.05
N TYR A 446 26.36 9.69 -5.24
CA TYR A 446 26.40 11.10 -5.64
C TYR A 446 27.47 11.92 -4.90
N ASN A 447 28.21 12.75 -5.64
CA ASN A 447 29.27 13.58 -5.09
C ASN A 447 29.07 15.06 -5.40
N PHE A 448 28.60 15.81 -4.40
CA PHE A 448 28.38 17.25 -4.47
C PHE A 448 29.67 18.06 -4.62
N THR A 449 30.81 17.51 -4.24
CA THR A 449 32.04 18.28 -4.01
C THR A 449 32.86 18.56 -5.28
N SER A 450 32.50 17.94 -6.40
CA SER A 450 33.35 17.86 -7.60
C SER A 450 33.15 18.97 -8.64
N GLY A 451 32.15 19.84 -8.48
CA GLY A 451 31.92 20.92 -9.45
C GLY A 451 30.63 21.70 -9.23
N SER A 452 30.53 22.88 -9.85
CA SER A 452 29.36 23.76 -9.77
C SER A 452 28.06 23.06 -10.20
N GLY A 453 28.14 22.18 -11.21
CA GLY A 453 26.99 21.46 -11.76
C GLY A 453 26.51 20.24 -10.97
N GLN A 454 27.02 20.01 -9.75
CA GLN A 454 26.56 18.90 -8.90
C GLN A 454 25.37 19.27 -8.00
N ALA A 455 25.17 20.55 -7.70
CA ALA A 455 23.99 21.01 -6.98
C ALA A 455 23.00 21.67 -7.95
N PHE A 456 21.71 21.38 -7.78
CA PHE A 456 20.67 22.11 -8.50
C PHE A 456 20.77 23.62 -8.20
N GLY A 457 20.58 24.46 -9.21
CA GLY A 457 20.86 25.90 -9.14
C GLY A 457 22.33 26.27 -9.35
N GLY A 458 23.22 25.30 -9.56
CA GLY A 458 24.62 25.51 -9.92
C GLY A 458 25.38 26.24 -8.81
N ILE A 459 26.02 27.36 -9.15
CA ILE A 459 26.74 28.21 -8.19
C ILE A 459 25.85 28.83 -7.11
N ASN A 460 24.52 28.81 -7.28
CA ASN A 460 23.58 29.26 -6.25
C ASN A 460 23.12 28.11 -5.34
N GLY A 461 23.37 26.85 -5.72
CA GLY A 461 23.00 25.67 -4.93
C GLY A 461 24.02 25.34 -3.85
N HIS A 462 25.29 25.64 -4.09
CA HIS A 462 26.42 25.38 -3.20
C HIS A 462 27.61 26.30 -3.55
N LYS A 463 28.64 26.33 -2.71
CA LYS A 463 29.77 27.28 -2.82
C LYS A 463 31.08 26.57 -3.15
N GLN A 464 31.92 27.23 -3.95
CA GLN A 464 33.30 26.81 -4.15
C GLN A 464 34.13 27.16 -2.92
N LEU A 465 34.65 26.14 -2.23
CA LEU A 465 35.45 26.29 -1.00
C LEU A 465 36.92 26.56 -1.34
N GLU A 466 37.40 25.92 -2.40
CA GLU A 466 38.69 26.16 -3.04
C GLU A 466 38.62 25.72 -4.52
N PRO A 467 39.59 26.06 -5.38
CA PRO A 467 39.53 25.69 -6.79
C PRO A 467 39.28 24.19 -7.01
N GLY A 468 38.13 23.86 -7.58
CA GLY A 468 37.68 22.49 -7.85
C GLY A 468 36.91 21.79 -6.72
N VAL A 469 36.83 22.37 -5.53
CA VAL A 469 36.11 21.79 -4.38
C VAL A 469 34.90 22.62 -4.01
N TRP A 470 33.76 21.94 -3.85
CA TRP A 470 32.46 22.56 -3.56
C TRP A 470 31.85 22.01 -2.27
N GLY A 471 31.02 22.81 -1.61
CA GLY A 471 30.33 22.42 -0.38
C GLY A 471 29.14 23.32 -0.03
N MET A 472 28.37 22.89 0.96
CA MET A 472 27.18 23.56 1.45
C MET A 472 27.52 24.94 2.02
N VAL A 473 26.63 25.91 1.83
CA VAL A 473 26.84 27.30 2.22
C VAL A 473 26.48 27.49 3.70
N ALA A 474 27.42 27.99 4.50
CA ALA A 474 27.20 28.24 5.93
C ALA A 474 26.44 29.56 6.17
N GLY A 475 25.63 29.63 7.22
CA GLY A 475 25.01 30.89 7.67
C GLY A 475 23.49 30.86 7.83
N ASP A 476 22.82 29.76 7.49
CA ASP A 476 21.38 29.56 7.70
C ASP A 476 21.16 28.93 9.09
N GLY A 477 21.36 29.73 10.13
CA GLY A 477 21.39 29.26 11.52
C GLY A 477 20.02 28.95 12.11
N ASN A 478 18.95 29.52 11.56
CA ASN A 478 17.57 29.20 11.96
C ASN A 478 16.95 28.10 11.07
N GLY A 479 17.63 27.71 9.98
CA GLY A 479 17.21 26.66 9.07
C GLY A 479 16.01 27.03 8.21
N ASN A 480 15.77 28.30 7.91
CA ASN A 480 14.62 28.72 7.12
C ASN A 480 14.86 28.64 5.59
N GLY A 481 16.07 28.28 5.18
CA GLY A 481 16.50 28.19 3.77
C GLY A 481 17.01 29.52 3.20
N LEU A 482 17.22 30.55 3.99
CA LEU A 482 17.67 31.88 3.58
C LEU A 482 18.70 32.44 4.55
N ILE A 483 19.85 32.88 4.04
CA ILE A 483 20.88 33.56 4.84
C ILE A 483 20.56 35.05 4.85
N GLN A 484 20.03 35.56 5.96
CA GLN A 484 19.57 36.95 6.06
C GLN A 484 19.80 37.53 7.48
N ASN A 485 19.33 38.76 7.73
CA ASN A 485 19.50 39.43 9.02
C ASN A 485 18.86 38.69 10.21
N THR A 486 17.90 37.78 9.97
CA THR A 486 17.32 36.96 11.04
C THR A 486 18.34 35.98 11.62
N ASP A 487 19.27 35.48 10.83
CA ASP A 487 20.32 34.56 11.28
C ASP A 487 21.34 35.28 12.17
N GLU A 488 21.70 36.50 11.81
CA GLU A 488 22.54 37.36 12.65
C GLU A 488 21.83 37.70 13.97
N THR A 489 20.57 38.16 13.89
CA THR A 489 19.88 38.77 15.04
C THR A 489 19.25 37.76 15.99
N SER A 490 18.70 36.66 15.49
CA SER A 490 18.01 35.66 16.30
C SER A 490 18.91 34.49 16.68
N VAL A 491 19.93 34.18 15.87
CA VAL A 491 20.82 33.03 16.09
C VAL A 491 22.19 33.48 16.60
N TRP A 492 23.02 34.08 15.74
CA TRP A 492 24.41 34.39 16.07
C TRP A 492 24.54 35.34 17.28
N LYS A 493 23.80 36.46 17.31
CA LYS A 493 23.83 37.40 18.44
C LYS A 493 23.38 36.77 19.76
N THR A 494 22.44 35.83 19.70
CA THR A 494 21.93 35.12 20.88
C THR A 494 22.98 34.14 21.42
N ASP A 495 23.70 33.47 20.51
CA ASP A 495 24.73 32.49 20.87
C ASP A 495 26.13 33.10 21.10
N LEU A 496 26.36 34.37 20.74
CA LEU A 496 27.68 35.01 20.80
C LEU A 496 28.38 34.84 22.16
N GLY A 497 29.60 34.29 22.12
CA GLY A 497 30.43 34.03 23.29
C GLY A 497 30.10 32.72 24.02
N GLN A 498 29.09 31.97 23.57
CA GLN A 498 28.77 30.64 24.10
C GLN A 498 29.60 29.55 23.42
N SER A 499 29.83 28.46 24.15
CA SER A 499 30.40 27.23 23.63
C SER A 499 29.34 26.13 23.50
N GLY A 500 29.61 25.11 22.71
CA GLY A 500 28.75 23.93 22.56
C GLY A 500 28.20 23.74 21.16
N TYR A 501 27.21 22.86 21.05
CA TYR A 501 26.49 22.58 19.81
C TYR A 501 25.44 23.66 19.54
N LYS A 502 25.85 24.70 18.80
CA LYS A 502 25.08 25.95 18.62
C LYS A 502 24.66 26.19 17.19
N GLY A 503 23.59 26.98 17.02
CA GLY A 503 23.08 27.38 15.70
C GLY A 503 23.93 28.47 15.06
N GLY A 504 24.54 29.32 15.89
CA GLY A 504 25.40 30.42 15.45
C GLY A 504 26.87 30.03 15.21
N ASP A 505 27.26 28.79 15.49
CA ASP A 505 28.59 28.25 15.22
C ASP A 505 28.64 27.82 13.74
N PHE A 506 29.14 28.69 12.87
CA PHE A 506 29.14 28.48 11.42
C PHE A 506 30.42 27.81 10.93
N ASN A 507 31.49 27.82 11.73
CA ASN A 507 32.72 27.08 11.42
C ASN A 507 32.87 25.75 12.14
N LEU A 508 31.92 25.40 13.02
CA LEU A 508 31.87 24.14 13.77
C LEU A 508 33.09 23.93 14.68
N ASN A 509 33.63 25.00 15.25
CA ASN A 509 34.76 24.93 16.17
C ASN A 509 34.35 24.85 17.66
N GLY A 510 33.05 24.85 17.95
CA GLY A 510 32.49 24.75 19.29
C GLY A 510 32.39 26.06 20.05
N LEU A 511 32.67 27.21 19.41
CA LEU A 511 32.61 28.56 19.99
C LEU A 511 31.99 29.55 19.02
N VAL A 512 30.90 30.22 19.42
CA VAL A 512 30.30 31.28 18.59
C VAL A 512 31.03 32.60 18.80
N GLN A 513 31.68 33.10 17.76
CA GLN A 513 32.55 34.27 17.79
C GLN A 513 32.26 35.25 16.64
N ASN A 514 32.87 36.44 16.68
CA ASN A 514 32.78 37.43 15.59
C ASN A 514 33.31 36.89 14.25
N THR A 515 34.14 35.84 14.27
CA THR A 515 34.61 35.15 13.07
C THR A 515 33.49 34.39 12.36
N ASP A 516 32.51 33.84 13.08
CA ASP A 516 31.35 33.18 12.48
C ASP A 516 30.52 34.16 11.65
N GLU A 517 30.25 35.32 12.23
CA GLU A 517 29.55 36.41 11.54
C GLU A 517 30.36 36.94 10.35
N THR A 518 31.62 37.29 10.58
CA THR A 518 32.42 38.03 9.60
C THR A 518 32.85 37.16 8.42
N ASN A 519 33.25 35.91 8.68
CA ASN A 519 33.86 35.05 7.66
C ASN A 519 32.85 34.13 6.96
N TYR A 520 31.66 33.91 7.52
CA TYR A 520 30.68 32.97 6.97
C TYR A 520 29.32 33.62 6.73
N TRP A 521 28.63 34.10 7.77
CA TRP A 521 27.30 34.69 7.58
C TRP A 521 27.34 35.91 6.64
N LYS A 522 28.23 36.88 6.90
CA LYS A 522 28.27 38.14 6.17
C LYS A 522 28.67 37.97 4.70
N VAL A 523 29.57 37.03 4.40
CA VAL A 523 30.00 36.76 3.03
C VAL A 523 28.96 36.00 2.23
N ASN A 524 28.04 35.29 2.90
CA ASN A 524 26.97 34.53 2.29
C ASN A 524 25.60 35.23 2.37
N LEU A 525 25.57 36.46 2.88
CA LEU A 525 24.35 37.23 3.07
C LEU A 525 23.57 37.38 1.75
N GLY A 526 22.29 37.01 1.77
CA GLY A 526 21.40 37.05 0.61
C GLY A 526 21.34 35.74 -0.19
N ALA A 527 22.15 34.74 0.15
CA ALA A 527 22.02 33.40 -0.42
C ALA A 527 20.73 32.72 0.04
N GLY A 528 20.13 31.90 -0.84
CA GLY A 528 18.93 31.14 -0.56
C GLY A 528 19.02 29.73 -1.13
N GLY A 529 18.48 28.77 -0.39
CA GLY A 529 18.50 27.36 -0.75
C GLY A 529 17.77 27.10 -2.07
N GLN A 530 18.26 26.13 -2.84
CA GLN A 530 17.69 25.76 -4.14
C GLN A 530 16.80 24.50 -4.06
N THR A 531 16.57 23.95 -2.88
CA THR A 531 15.82 22.70 -2.68
C THR A 531 14.31 22.92 -2.89
N PRO A 532 13.67 22.25 -3.87
CA PRO A 532 12.23 22.45 -4.12
C PRO A 532 11.35 21.99 -2.96
N GLY A 533 10.18 22.60 -2.81
CA GLY A 533 9.08 22.09 -1.96
C GLY A 533 9.12 22.40 -0.46
N LYS A 534 10.29 22.71 0.14
CA LYS A 534 10.34 23.12 1.56
C LYS A 534 10.54 24.63 1.80
N SER A 535 11.04 25.39 0.82
CA SER A 535 11.07 26.86 0.89
C SER A 535 10.71 27.50 -0.45
N ASN A 536 9.43 27.78 -0.69
CA ASN A 536 9.02 28.71 -1.76
C ASN A 536 9.23 30.18 -1.33
N ARG A 537 10.34 30.48 -0.63
CA ARG A 537 10.69 31.84 -0.22
C ARG A 537 11.80 32.31 -1.15
N THR A 538 11.44 32.97 -2.24
CA THR A 538 12.39 33.55 -3.19
C THR A 538 13.22 34.62 -2.48
N GLY A 539 14.55 34.41 -2.43
CA GLY A 539 15.47 35.42 -1.91
C GLY A 539 15.30 36.74 -2.66
N TYR A 540 15.15 37.85 -1.92
CA TYR A 540 15.17 39.18 -2.51
C TYR A 540 16.57 39.43 -3.07
N LYS A 541 16.70 39.48 -4.40
CA LYS A 541 17.91 39.94 -5.08
C LYS A 541 18.23 41.36 -4.60
N SER A 542 19.43 41.55 -4.02
CA SER A 542 19.99 42.88 -3.76
C SER A 542 19.95 43.71 -5.05
N GLN A 543 19.29 44.87 -5.00
CA GLN A 543 19.23 45.84 -6.10
C GLN A 543 20.33 46.91 -6.00
N VAL A 544 21.49 46.60 -5.42
CA VAL A 544 22.61 47.56 -5.42
C VAL A 544 23.49 47.29 -6.65
N PRO A 545 23.61 48.22 -7.61
CA PRO A 545 24.54 48.10 -8.73
C PRO A 545 25.99 48.15 -8.23
N GLU A 546 26.89 47.48 -8.97
CA GLU A 546 28.35 47.45 -8.78
C GLU A 546 29.01 48.82 -8.54
#